data_AF-A0A925PG53-F1
#
_entry.id   AF-A0A925PG53-F1
#
_cell.length_a   1.000
_cell.length_b   1.000
_cell.length_c   1.000
_cell.angle_alpha   90.00
_cell.angle_beta   90.00
_cell.angle_gamma   90.00
#
_symmetry.space_group_name_H-M   'P 1'
#
loop_
_entity.id
_entity.type
_entity.pdbx_description
1 polymer ?
#
loop_
_entity_poly.entity_id
_entity_poly.type
_entity_poly.pdbx_seq_one_letter_code
_entity_poly.pdbx_strand_id
1 'polypeptide(L)'
;MGSFGIAGDPLYTEALANIARGLVLSRLRDNESKSIIKRCSAEVACALEKATTSIQQLSASSQHLADSSHRATVVTVEVNKSIKDTYDILQFIQQVANQTNLLGLNAAIEAARAGEHGRGFAVVAEEIRKLSNDSKNSTTSINDILNKLRSSIDIVIKVSEENNLVVQEQTSAIQEMAAMLEDIHRVGLELVQVSARH
;
A
#
# COMPACT_ATOMS: atom_id res chain seq x y z
N MET A 1 15.48 -60.71 -68.95
CA MET A 1 15.48 -59.41 -69.66
C MET A 1 14.07 -59.15 -70.16
N GLY A 2 13.33 -58.25 -69.51
CA GLY A 2 11.94 -57.96 -69.87
C GLY A 2 11.25 -57.12 -68.80
N SER A 3 11.57 -55.83 -68.76
CA SER A 3 10.86 -54.84 -67.95
C SER A 3 9.51 -54.51 -68.61
N PHE A 4 8.41 -54.96 -68.01
CA PHE A 4 7.08 -54.45 -68.36
C PHE A 4 6.89 -53.09 -67.68
N GLY A 5 7.35 -52.04 -68.36
CA GLY A 5 7.06 -50.66 -68.00
C GLY A 5 5.62 -50.34 -68.38
N ILE A 6 4.72 -50.31 -67.40
CA ILE A 6 3.45 -49.57 -67.53
C ILE A 6 3.80 -48.09 -67.34
N ALA A 7 4.47 -47.49 -68.33
CA ALA A 7 4.65 -46.04 -68.35
C ALA A 7 3.32 -45.44 -68.83
N GLY A 8 2.48 -45.03 -67.88
CA GLY A 8 1.29 -44.23 -68.19
C GLY A 8 1.70 -42.93 -68.90
N ASP A 9 0.78 -42.37 -69.68
CA ASP A 9 0.97 -41.15 -70.46
C ASP A 9 1.70 -40.06 -69.62
N PRO A 10 2.86 -39.54 -70.07
CA PRO A 10 3.66 -38.54 -69.35
C PRO A 10 2.85 -37.34 -68.87
N LEU A 11 1.83 -36.93 -69.64
CA LEU A 11 0.96 -35.81 -69.30
C LEU A 11 0.14 -36.07 -68.02
N TYR A 12 -0.31 -37.30 -67.81
CA TYR A 12 -1.10 -37.71 -66.65
C TYR A 12 -0.23 -38.02 -65.42
N THR A 13 0.95 -38.59 -65.62
CA THR A 13 1.87 -38.90 -64.52
C THR A 13 2.47 -37.62 -63.90
N GLU A 14 2.76 -36.60 -64.70
CA GLU A 14 3.20 -35.29 -64.22
C GLU A 14 2.11 -34.53 -63.46
N ALA A 15 0.86 -34.57 -63.94
CA ALA A 15 -0.29 -33.97 -63.26
C ALA A 15 -0.54 -34.60 -61.88
N LEU A 16 -0.52 -35.94 -61.78
CA LEU A 16 -0.66 -36.67 -60.51
C LEU A 16 0.51 -36.40 -59.55
N ALA A 17 1.74 -36.35 -60.06
CA ALA A 17 2.92 -36.02 -59.26
C ALA A 17 2.85 -34.59 -58.68
N ASN A 18 2.36 -33.63 -59.46
CA ASN A 18 2.16 -32.25 -59.00
C ASN A 18 1.08 -32.14 -57.92
N ILE A 19 -0.03 -32.88 -58.05
CA ILE A 19 -1.09 -32.94 -57.02
C ILE A 19 -0.56 -33.61 -55.74
N ALA A 20 0.14 -34.74 -55.86
CA ALA A 20 0.75 -35.44 -54.73
C ALA A 20 1.77 -34.56 -53.99
N ARG A 21 2.64 -33.86 -54.73
CA ARG A 21 3.57 -32.88 -54.17
C ARG A 21 2.84 -31.74 -53.44
N GLY A 22 1.78 -31.20 -54.04
CA GLY A 22 0.95 -30.16 -53.42
C GLY A 22 0.30 -30.61 -52.10
N LEU A 23 -0.27 -31.82 -52.08
CA LEU A 23 -0.86 -32.43 -50.90
C LEU A 23 0.18 -32.66 -49.79
N VAL A 24 1.35 -33.19 -50.13
CA VAL A 24 2.45 -33.41 -49.17
C VAL A 24 2.94 -32.08 -48.58
N LEU A 25 3.16 -31.06 -49.42
CA LEU A 25 3.56 -29.73 -48.96
C LEU A 25 2.48 -29.07 -48.07
N SER A 26 1.20 -29.25 -48.39
CA SER A 26 0.09 -28.77 -47.56
C SER A 26 0.09 -29.46 -46.19
N ARG A 27 0.23 -30.79 -46.14
CA ARG A 27 0.28 -31.57 -44.90
C ARG A 27 1.47 -31.20 -44.02
N LEU A 28 2.64 -30.95 -44.63
CA LEU A 28 3.82 -30.49 -43.90
C LEU A 28 3.58 -29.11 -43.27
N ARG A 29 2.99 -28.17 -44.03
CA ARG A 29 2.63 -26.84 -43.54
C ARG A 29 1.58 -26.88 -42.42
N ASP A 30 0.59 -27.75 -42.54
CA ASP A 30 -0.44 -27.94 -41.50
C ASP A 30 0.17 -28.50 -40.21
N ASN A 31 1.08 -29.46 -40.32
CA ASN A 31 1.78 -30.02 -39.16
C ASN A 31 2.70 -28.99 -38.48
N GLU A 32 3.40 -28.17 -39.25
CA GLU A 32 4.21 -27.07 -38.73
C GLU A 32 3.32 -26.04 -38.00
N SER A 33 2.21 -25.65 -38.61
CA SER A 33 1.23 -24.72 -38.02
C SER A 33 0.66 -25.25 -36.70
N LYS A 34 0.30 -26.54 -36.64
CA LYS A 34 -0.17 -27.18 -35.39
C LYS A 34 0.90 -27.19 -34.30
N SER A 35 2.16 -27.46 -34.66
CA SER A 35 3.28 -27.42 -33.72
C SER A 35 3.46 -26.03 -33.12
N ILE A 36 3.36 -24.99 -33.96
CA ILE A 36 3.41 -23.59 -33.52
C ILE A 36 2.24 -23.27 -32.59
N ILE A 37 1.00 -23.64 -32.95
CA ILE A 37 -0.19 -23.38 -32.12
C ILE A 37 -0.07 -24.08 -30.75
N LYS A 38 0.40 -25.34 -30.72
CA LYS A 38 0.62 -26.06 -29.45
C LYS A 38 1.65 -25.37 -28.56
N ARG A 39 2.77 -24.95 -29.15
CA ARG A 39 3.83 -24.22 -28.43
C ARG A 39 3.31 -22.89 -27.89
N CYS A 40 2.66 -22.08 -28.73
CA CYS A 40 2.08 -20.80 -28.31
C CYS A 40 1.00 -21.00 -27.22
N SER A 41 0.18 -22.03 -27.32
CA SER A 41 -0.84 -22.33 -26.30
C SER A 41 -0.21 -22.70 -24.95
N ALA A 42 0.87 -23.48 -24.97
CA ALA A 42 1.63 -23.81 -23.76
C ALA A 42 2.32 -22.56 -23.15
N GLU A 43 2.87 -21.69 -23.98
CA GLU A 43 3.45 -20.40 -23.56
C GLU A 43 2.38 -19.50 -22.91
N VAL A 44 1.18 -19.40 -23.52
CA VAL A 44 0.03 -18.66 -22.97
C VAL A 44 -0.42 -19.24 -21.63
N ALA A 45 -0.57 -20.57 -21.53
CA ALA A 45 -0.97 -21.24 -20.29
C ALA A 45 0.03 -20.95 -19.14
N CYS A 46 1.32 -21.02 -19.42
CA CYS A 46 2.37 -20.68 -18.46
C CYS A 46 2.33 -19.20 -18.05
N ALA A 47 2.09 -18.29 -19.01
CA ALA A 47 1.94 -16.86 -18.71
C ALA A 47 0.71 -16.57 -17.84
N LEU A 48 -0.41 -17.26 -18.08
CA LEU A 48 -1.63 -17.16 -17.30
C LEU A 48 -1.45 -17.62 -15.85
N GLU A 49 -0.76 -18.73 -15.64
CA GLU A 49 -0.47 -19.23 -14.28
C GLU A 49 0.37 -18.23 -13.48
N LYS A 50 1.39 -17.64 -14.12
CA LYS A 50 2.20 -16.57 -13.53
C LYS A 50 1.36 -15.33 -13.22
N ALA A 51 0.54 -14.88 -14.17
CA ALA A 51 -0.31 -13.71 -13.99
C ALA A 51 -1.33 -13.91 -12.86
N THR A 52 -1.93 -15.11 -12.77
CA THR A 52 -2.87 -15.48 -11.70
C THR A 52 -2.18 -15.40 -10.33
N THR A 53 -0.96 -15.95 -10.23
CA THR A 53 -0.16 -15.87 -9.00
C THR A 53 0.15 -14.41 -8.62
N SER A 54 0.51 -13.58 -9.59
CA SER A 54 0.77 -12.16 -9.37
C SER A 54 -0.49 -11.40 -8.91
N ILE A 55 -1.67 -11.70 -9.46
CA ILE A 55 -2.94 -11.11 -9.02
C ILE A 55 -3.26 -11.52 -7.58
N GLN A 56 -3.06 -12.79 -7.22
CA GLN A 56 -3.27 -13.26 -5.85
C GLN A 56 -2.34 -12.55 -4.86
N GLN A 57 -1.06 -12.39 -5.22
CA GLN A 57 -0.10 -11.63 -4.41
C GLN A 57 -0.51 -10.15 -4.29
N LEU A 58 -0.97 -9.54 -5.37
CA LEU A 58 -1.43 -8.15 -5.38
C LEU A 58 -2.66 -7.96 -4.49
N SER A 59 -3.61 -8.90 -4.54
CA SER A 59 -4.79 -8.93 -3.67
C SER A 59 -4.42 -9.05 -2.19
N ALA A 60 -3.52 -9.98 -1.85
CA ALA A 60 -3.04 -10.12 -0.48
C ALA A 60 -2.33 -8.85 0.02
N SER A 61 -1.51 -8.23 -0.83
CA SER A 61 -0.83 -6.96 -0.51
C SER A 61 -1.82 -5.82 -0.30
N SER A 62 -2.85 -5.72 -1.13
CA SER A 62 -3.91 -4.72 -1.01
C SER A 62 -4.70 -4.87 0.30
N GLN A 63 -5.05 -6.10 0.67
CA GLN A 63 -5.71 -6.38 1.94
C GLN A 63 -4.82 -6.00 3.14
N HIS A 64 -3.52 -6.36 3.07
CA HIS A 64 -2.58 -6.01 4.12
C HIS A 64 -2.41 -4.49 4.27
N LEU A 65 -2.44 -3.74 3.15
CA LEU A 65 -2.41 -2.28 3.15
C LEU A 65 -3.68 -1.70 3.78
N ALA A 66 -4.85 -2.25 3.46
CA ALA A 66 -6.13 -1.87 4.07
C ALA A 66 -6.11 -2.04 5.59
N ASP A 67 -5.68 -3.21 6.05
CA ASP A 67 -5.60 -3.54 7.49
C ASP A 67 -4.58 -2.62 8.19
N SER A 68 -3.44 -2.35 7.56
CA SER A 68 -2.41 -1.45 8.10
C SER A 68 -2.91 -0.01 8.20
N SER A 69 -3.64 0.47 7.19
CA SER A 69 -4.27 1.80 7.19
C SER A 69 -5.33 1.93 8.29
N HIS A 70 -6.17 0.90 8.45
CA HIS A 70 -7.16 0.86 9.51
C HIS A 70 -6.51 0.90 10.90
N ARG A 71 -5.46 0.08 11.12
CA ARG A 71 -4.69 0.08 12.36
C ARG A 71 -4.04 1.44 12.64
N ALA A 72 -3.49 2.10 11.62
CA ALA A 72 -2.93 3.44 11.75
C ALA A 72 -4.00 4.43 12.25
N THR A 73 -5.20 4.40 11.65
CA THR A 73 -6.32 5.25 12.06
C THR A 73 -6.71 5.02 13.52
N VAL A 74 -6.82 3.76 13.97
CA VAL A 74 -7.13 3.41 15.36
C VAL A 74 -6.08 3.96 16.33
N VAL A 75 -4.80 3.73 16.04
CA VAL A 75 -3.69 4.24 16.86
C VAL A 75 -3.73 5.77 16.92
N THR A 76 -3.98 6.43 15.79
CA THR A 76 -4.05 7.88 15.74
C THR A 76 -5.19 8.46 16.58
N VAL A 77 -6.33 7.79 16.67
CA VAL A 77 -7.42 8.16 17.59
C VAL A 77 -6.98 8.08 19.06
N GLU A 78 -6.27 7.02 19.43
CA GLU A 78 -5.75 6.85 20.79
C GLU A 78 -4.70 7.91 21.16
N VAL A 79 -3.79 8.22 20.23
CA VAL A 79 -2.78 9.27 20.46
C VAL A 79 -3.44 10.64 20.55
N ASN A 80 -4.45 10.95 19.73
CA ASN A 80 -5.21 12.20 19.85
C ASN A 80 -5.88 12.36 21.21
N LYS A 81 -6.44 11.26 21.75
CA LYS A 81 -6.98 11.25 23.11
C LYS A 81 -5.90 11.52 24.15
N SER A 82 -4.75 10.86 24.03
CA SER A 82 -3.61 11.04 24.95
C SER A 82 -3.07 12.48 24.93
N ILE A 83 -3.02 13.12 23.76
CA ILE A 83 -2.66 14.53 23.62
C ILE A 83 -3.66 15.42 24.36
N LYS A 84 -4.96 15.16 24.20
CA LYS A 84 -6.01 15.91 24.89
C LYS A 84 -5.91 15.76 26.42
N ASP A 85 -5.74 14.54 26.91
CA ASP A 85 -5.60 14.28 28.35
C ASP A 85 -4.33 14.97 28.91
N THR A 86 -3.24 15.01 28.12
CA THR A 86 -2.01 15.73 28.50
C THR A 86 -2.24 17.24 28.54
N TYR A 87 -3.04 17.78 27.61
CA TYR A 87 -3.39 19.19 27.60
C TYR A 87 -4.13 19.63 28.88
N ASP A 88 -5.07 18.81 29.35
CA ASP A 88 -5.81 19.07 30.60
C ASP A 88 -4.86 19.08 31.82
N ILE A 89 -3.89 18.16 31.86
CA ILE A 89 -2.85 18.13 32.89
C ILE A 89 -1.98 19.39 32.85
N LEU A 90 -1.57 19.83 31.66
CA LEU A 90 -0.75 21.04 31.51
C LEU A 90 -1.52 22.30 31.93
N GLN A 91 -2.82 22.39 31.64
CA GLN A 91 -3.66 23.47 32.12
C GLN A 91 -3.70 23.51 33.65
N PHE A 92 -3.86 22.36 34.30
CA PHE A 92 -3.81 22.27 35.75
C PHE A 92 -2.46 22.70 36.32
N ILE A 93 -1.34 22.23 35.75
CA ILE A 93 0.00 22.65 36.18
C ILE A 93 0.18 24.16 36.02
N GLN A 94 -0.31 24.74 34.91
CA GLN A 94 -0.21 26.17 34.67
C GLN A 94 -1.06 26.99 35.65
N GLN A 95 -2.23 26.48 36.06
CA GLN A 95 -3.02 27.07 37.15
C GLN A 95 -2.26 27.01 38.48
N VAL A 96 -1.67 25.87 38.83
CA VAL A 96 -0.85 25.71 40.06
C VAL A 96 0.35 26.66 40.04
N ALA A 97 1.04 26.78 38.91
CA ALA A 97 2.17 27.70 38.74
C ALA A 97 1.72 29.17 38.93
N ASN A 98 0.60 29.57 38.35
CA ASN A 98 0.06 30.92 38.54
C ASN A 98 -0.33 31.19 40.00
N GLN A 99 -0.96 30.23 40.68
CA GLN A 99 -1.33 30.36 42.08
C GLN A 99 -0.10 30.40 43.00
N THR A 100 0.91 29.58 42.71
CA THR A 100 2.18 29.56 43.46
C THR A 100 2.95 30.86 43.26
N ASN A 101 2.94 31.43 42.05
CA ASN A 101 3.52 32.75 41.80
C ASN A 101 2.81 33.86 42.59
N LEU A 102 1.48 33.81 42.71
CA LEU A 102 0.72 34.76 43.55
C LEU A 102 1.01 34.59 45.04
N LEU A 103 1.16 33.35 45.52
CA LEU A 103 1.57 33.07 46.90
C LEU A 103 2.97 33.60 47.18
N GLY A 104 3.92 33.37 46.26
CA GLY A 104 5.28 33.92 46.34
C GLY A 104 5.29 35.45 46.34
N LEU A 105 4.43 36.09 45.54
CA LEU A 105 4.27 37.54 45.54
C LEU A 105 3.77 38.07 46.90
N ASN A 106 2.73 37.43 47.46
CA ASN A 106 2.21 37.82 48.77
C ASN A 106 3.27 37.64 49.87
N ALA A 107 4.04 36.55 49.82
CA ALA A 107 5.14 36.31 50.75
C ALA A 107 6.25 37.36 50.62
N ALA A 108 6.59 37.79 49.40
CA ALA A 108 7.57 38.84 49.15
C ALA A 108 7.11 40.21 49.72
N ILE A 109 5.81 40.53 49.58
CA ILE A 109 5.21 41.75 50.15
C ILE A 109 5.30 41.71 51.69
N GLU A 110 4.92 40.60 52.32
CA GLU A 110 4.94 40.50 53.78
C GLU A 110 6.38 40.48 54.33
N ALA A 111 7.32 39.86 53.61
CA ALA A 111 8.74 39.91 53.93
C ALA A 111 9.29 41.34 53.87
N ALA A 112 8.91 42.14 52.86
CA ALA A 112 9.27 43.55 52.78
C ALA A 112 8.67 44.36 53.94
N ARG A 113 7.44 44.04 54.35
CA ARG A 113 6.74 44.68 55.46
C ARG A 113 7.38 44.41 56.82
N ALA A 114 7.96 43.23 57.01
CA ALA A 114 8.71 42.84 58.21
C ALA A 114 10.11 43.50 58.31
N GLY A 115 10.55 44.25 57.30
CA GLY A 115 11.83 44.96 57.30
C GLY A 115 13.03 44.01 57.44
N GLU A 116 13.97 44.33 58.34
CA GLU A 116 15.18 43.52 58.55
C GLU A 116 14.87 42.08 58.99
N HIS A 117 13.77 41.84 59.71
CA HIS A 117 13.36 40.50 60.14
C HIS A 117 12.84 39.63 58.97
N GLY A 118 12.46 40.23 57.85
CA GLY A 118 11.92 39.54 56.68
C GLY A 118 12.95 39.19 55.60
N ARG A 119 14.23 39.59 55.74
CA ARG A 119 15.23 39.44 54.66
C ARG A 119 15.42 37.99 54.19
N GLY A 120 15.42 37.02 55.11
CA GLY A 120 15.50 35.60 54.76
C GLY A 120 14.26 35.10 54.01
N PHE A 121 13.07 35.53 54.43
CA PHE A 121 11.81 35.18 53.76
C PHE A 121 11.69 35.83 52.37
N ALA A 122 12.25 37.02 52.17
CA ALA A 122 12.25 37.68 50.87
C ALA A 122 13.02 36.86 49.81
N VAL A 123 14.16 36.27 50.18
CA VAL A 123 14.94 35.40 49.27
C VAL A 123 14.15 34.15 48.89
N VAL A 124 13.51 33.51 49.87
CA VAL A 124 12.68 32.32 49.62
C VAL A 124 11.48 32.66 48.73
N ALA A 125 10.82 33.80 48.97
CA ALA A 125 9.68 34.25 48.19
C ALA A 125 10.06 34.49 46.72
N GLU A 126 11.23 35.09 46.45
CA GLU A 126 11.71 35.31 45.09
C GLU A 126 12.06 33.99 44.38
N GLU A 127 12.67 33.03 45.09
CA GLU A 127 12.96 31.71 44.52
C GLU A 127 11.66 30.96 44.16
N ILE A 128 10.63 31.02 45.02
CA ILE A 128 9.29 30.46 44.73
C ILE A 128 8.69 31.05 43.45
N ARG A 129 8.78 32.38 43.28
CA ARG A 129 8.29 33.07 42.07
C ARG A 129 9.04 32.63 40.83
N LYS A 130 10.36 32.53 40.93
CA LYS A 130 11.22 32.05 39.84
C LYS A 130 10.84 30.62 39.42
N LEU A 131 10.74 29.67 40.36
CA LEU A 131 10.31 28.30 40.08
C LEU A 131 8.92 28.25 39.43
N SER A 132 7.99 29.07 39.93
CA SER A 132 6.63 29.15 39.37
C SER A 132 6.64 29.65 37.93
N ASN A 133 7.46 30.65 37.62
CA ASN A 133 7.60 31.18 36.27
C ASN A 133 8.28 30.18 35.33
N ASP A 134 9.32 29.50 35.81
CA ASP A 134 10.00 28.45 35.05
C ASP A 134 9.04 27.29 34.73
N SER A 135 8.21 26.88 35.69
CA SER A 135 7.15 25.87 35.48
C SER A 135 6.13 26.32 34.41
N LYS A 136 5.73 27.60 34.43
CA LYS A 136 4.84 28.19 33.42
C LYS A 136 5.48 28.19 32.02
N ASN A 137 6.77 28.47 31.93
CA ASN A 137 7.50 28.44 30.66
C ASN A 137 7.64 27.00 30.14
N SER A 138 7.95 26.03 31.01
CA SER A 138 8.02 24.62 30.64
C SER A 138 6.69 24.09 30.12
N THR A 139 5.58 24.38 30.80
CA THR A 139 4.24 23.96 30.35
C THR A 139 3.87 24.56 28.99
N THR A 140 4.27 25.80 28.72
CA THR A 140 4.09 26.44 27.41
C THR A 140 4.89 25.72 26.32
N SER A 141 6.16 25.42 26.57
CA SER A 141 7.00 24.66 25.62
C SER A 141 6.45 23.26 25.34
N ILE A 142 5.90 22.58 26.35
CA ILE A 142 5.27 21.26 26.15
C ILE A 142 4.01 21.40 25.28
N ASN A 143 3.20 22.45 25.48
CA ASN A 143 2.04 22.72 24.62
C ASN A 143 2.42 22.88 23.14
N ASP A 144 3.53 23.57 22.84
CA ASP A 144 4.02 23.70 21.47
C ASP A 144 4.43 22.34 20.86
N ILE A 145 5.01 21.46 21.66
CA ILE A 145 5.35 20.09 21.24
C ILE A 145 4.07 19.28 20.97
N LEU A 146 3.07 19.36 21.84
CA LEU A 146 1.78 18.69 21.64
C LEU A 146 1.06 19.18 20.38
N ASN A 147 1.11 20.47 20.09
CA ASN A 147 0.55 21.04 18.85
C ASN A 147 1.24 20.47 17.60
N LYS A 148 2.57 20.32 17.63
CA LYS A 148 3.31 19.66 16.54
C LYS A 148 2.91 18.19 16.39
N LEU A 149 2.79 17.46 17.50
CA LEU A 149 2.35 16.06 17.48
C LEU A 149 0.95 15.90 16.89
N ARG A 150 0.01 16.80 17.25
CA ARG A 150 -1.33 16.83 16.66
C ARG A 150 -1.29 17.05 15.15
N SER A 151 -0.47 17.98 14.67
CA SER A 151 -0.28 18.20 13.23
C SER A 151 0.28 16.96 12.52
N SER A 152 1.27 16.29 13.12
CA SER A 152 1.80 15.03 12.58
C SER A 152 0.74 13.93 12.51
N ILE A 153 -0.13 13.85 13.52
CA ILE A 153 -1.27 12.94 13.55
C ILE A 153 -2.26 13.25 12.42
N ASP A 154 -2.61 14.51 12.20
CA ASP A 154 -3.53 14.90 11.14
C ASP A 154 -2.98 14.50 9.75
N ILE A 155 -1.66 14.55 9.56
CA ILE A 155 -0.99 14.04 8.35
C ILE A 155 -1.18 12.52 8.23
N VAL A 156 -0.99 11.76 9.31
CA VAL A 156 -1.17 10.30 9.30
C VAL A 156 -2.62 9.91 8.97
N ILE A 157 -3.60 10.66 9.47
CA ILE A 157 -5.03 10.44 9.12
C ILE A 157 -5.23 10.62 7.61
N LYS A 158 -4.76 11.73 7.04
CA LYS A 158 -4.88 12.00 5.60
C LYS A 158 -4.24 10.92 4.74
N VAL A 159 -3.02 10.50 5.10
CA VAL A 159 -2.31 9.42 4.38
C VAL A 159 -3.08 8.09 4.50
N SER A 160 -3.71 7.82 5.64
CA SER A 160 -4.54 6.62 5.82
C SER A 160 -5.80 6.67 4.95
N GLU A 161 -6.45 7.83 4.85
CA GLU A 161 -7.60 8.05 3.95
C GLU A 161 -7.21 7.89 2.48
N GLU A 162 -6.09 8.49 2.06
CA GLU A 162 -5.53 8.32 0.69
C GLU A 162 -5.21 6.85 0.40
N ASN A 163 -4.58 6.13 1.33
CA ASN A 163 -4.30 4.71 1.16
C ASN A 163 -5.57 3.88 1.00
N ASN A 164 -6.65 4.21 1.70
CA ASN A 164 -7.92 3.50 1.56
C ASN A 164 -8.53 3.69 0.17
N LEU A 165 -8.42 4.88 -0.42
CA LEU A 165 -8.83 5.14 -1.80
C LEU A 165 -8.00 4.30 -2.79
N VAL A 166 -6.68 4.30 -2.62
CA VAL A 166 -5.77 3.50 -3.47
C VAL A 166 -6.09 2.00 -3.38
N VAL A 167 -6.37 1.48 -2.18
CA VAL A 167 -6.78 0.09 -1.98
C VAL A 167 -8.08 -0.22 -2.73
N GLN A 168 -9.06 0.69 -2.71
CA GLN A 168 -10.32 0.51 -3.41
C GLN A 168 -10.14 0.47 -4.94
N GLU A 169 -9.32 1.37 -5.47
CA GLU A 169 -8.95 1.36 -6.90
C GLU A 169 -8.20 0.08 -7.27
N GLN A 170 -7.23 -0.33 -6.45
CA GLN A 170 -6.44 -1.55 -6.66
C GLN A 170 -7.31 -2.80 -6.64
N THR A 171 -8.31 -2.86 -5.74
CA THR A 171 -9.27 -3.97 -5.68
C THR A 171 -10.10 -4.06 -6.95
N SER A 172 -10.54 -2.92 -7.49
CA SER A 172 -11.29 -2.87 -8.75
C SER A 172 -10.43 -3.34 -9.93
N ALA A 173 -9.19 -2.86 -10.02
CA ALA A 173 -8.24 -3.28 -11.06
C ALA A 173 -7.92 -4.79 -10.97
N ILE A 174 -7.80 -5.35 -9.76
CA ILE A 174 -7.61 -6.79 -9.55
C ILE A 174 -8.80 -7.59 -10.11
N GLN A 175 -10.03 -7.13 -9.89
CA GLN A 175 -11.23 -7.81 -10.40
C GLN A 175 -11.27 -7.79 -11.94
N GLU A 176 -10.97 -6.65 -12.56
CA GLU A 176 -10.88 -6.54 -14.01
C GLU A 176 -9.78 -7.44 -14.59
N MET A 177 -8.60 -7.47 -13.96
CA MET A 177 -7.51 -8.35 -14.37
C MET A 177 -7.89 -9.84 -14.24
N ALA A 178 -8.58 -10.22 -13.17
CA ALA A 178 -9.04 -11.60 -12.99
C ALA A 178 -9.99 -12.02 -14.12
N ALA A 179 -10.96 -11.17 -14.46
CA ALA A 179 -11.89 -11.42 -15.58
C ALA A 179 -11.15 -11.53 -16.93
N MET A 180 -10.18 -10.65 -17.19
CA MET A 180 -9.36 -10.73 -18.41
C MET A 180 -8.55 -12.03 -18.49
N LEU A 181 -8.00 -12.53 -17.37
CA LEU A 181 -7.29 -13.80 -17.35
C LEU A 181 -8.21 -14.99 -17.62
N GLU A 182 -9.45 -14.99 -17.11
CA GLU A 182 -10.42 -16.03 -17.42
C GLU A 182 -10.74 -16.08 -18.93
N ASP A 183 -10.89 -14.92 -19.57
CA ASP A 183 -11.10 -14.83 -21.01
C ASP A 183 -9.91 -15.33 -21.82
N ILE A 184 -8.69 -14.94 -21.45
CA ILE A 184 -7.46 -15.41 -22.12
C ILE A 184 -7.28 -16.92 -21.89
N HIS A 185 -7.63 -17.43 -20.71
CA HIS A 185 -7.60 -18.86 -20.43
C HIS A 185 -8.55 -19.65 -21.32
N ARG A 186 -9.78 -19.16 -21.51
CA ARG A 186 -10.75 -19.74 -22.44
C ARG A 186 -10.22 -19.77 -23.88
N VAL A 187 -9.68 -18.65 -24.37
CA VAL A 187 -9.08 -18.58 -25.72
C VAL A 187 -7.89 -19.54 -25.87
N GLY A 188 -7.05 -19.66 -24.84
CA GLY A 188 -5.95 -20.62 -24.81
C GLY A 188 -6.43 -22.08 -24.94
N LEU A 189 -7.51 -22.45 -24.25
CA LEU A 189 -8.11 -23.78 -24.35
C LEU A 189 -8.68 -24.05 -25.76
N GLU A 190 -9.35 -23.06 -26.36
CA GLU A 190 -9.86 -23.15 -27.74
C GLU A 190 -8.73 -23.40 -28.75
N LEU A 191 -7.58 -22.73 -28.62
CA LEU A 191 -6.41 -22.94 -29.49
C LEU A 191 -5.85 -24.36 -29.39
N VAL A 192 -5.79 -24.93 -28.18
CA VAL A 192 -5.39 -26.33 -27.98
C VAL A 192 -6.34 -27.28 -28.70
N GLN A 193 -7.66 -27.06 -28.56
CA GLN A 193 -8.67 -27.88 -29.22
C GLN A 193 -8.59 -27.80 -30.75
N VAL A 194 -8.36 -26.61 -31.31
CA VAL A 194 -8.16 -26.41 -32.76
C VAL A 194 -6.91 -27.13 -33.25
N SER A 195 -5.82 -27.13 -32.48
CA SER A 195 -4.60 -27.86 -32.87
C SER A 195 -4.75 -29.40 -32.80
N ALA A 196 -5.75 -29.88 -32.06
CA ALA A 196 -6.06 -31.30 -31.87
C ALA A 196 -7.10 -31.84 -32.87
N ARG A 197 -7.93 -30.97 -33.45
CA ARG A 197 -8.85 -31.29 -34.55
C ARG A 197 -8.12 -31.08 -35.90
N HIS A 198 -8.17 -32.09 -36.76
CA HIS A 198 -7.47 -32.25 -38.06
C HIS A 198 -6.04 -32.75 -37.97
#